data_AF-A0A7J9GA70-F1
#
_entry.id   AF-A0A7J9GA70-F1
#
_cell.length_a   1.000
_cell.length_b   1.000
_cell.length_c   1.000
_cell.angle_alpha   90.00
_cell.angle_beta   90.00
_cell.angle_gamma   90.00
#
_symmetry.space_group_name_H-M   'P 1'
#
loop_
_entity.id
_entity.type
_entity.pdbx_description
1 polymer ?
#
loop_
_entity_poly.entity_id
_entity_poly.type
_entity_poly.pdbx_seq_one_letter_code
_entity_poly.pdbx_strand_id
1 'polypeptide(L)'
;MKQNEEEWVEYKNVMEDVVKGSGLDKNIFYDLRGNHDNFGVPVIGGSLDFYSKYSINGQLGRSGHVNSVTLTLQAGKRKYLFVGLDSTMSVGLRGPTNLFGHPTDQLLAEVDLELSQWDSQPLKPVSKISFGHFPLSFSASSQSGKTLKDIFLKHSLSAYVCGHLHSRFGKNLKRYHLSSHRFLSSQKFFQFNLNQNPSEGSKNCSFGAPPVQEFWEWEMGDWRKTRAMRILAIDRGHVSFADIDFKSGSKKTIILPTFPLDSRFMSTSSSHHEYECEHMLPSSYETVRALVFSVSPIVSVVAKIYDTRYENLDIVVDAPMTNLGDESSRGDLYAVPWNYKAFQDPSADRFWLQIEATDIMGRTTMTELRPFSVNGLHGKISWTWKEFFVMGCQWEALYYLILWVSLYFLLLILLIPRAFLFFSRKQITYKNVLAAKGFISGVGLVLQELCNVPIAWFGFLGYLFYLILFPWFTGQVFTDGEDKGYMTYMGWAVKSSDNKSNHDYIGSPDVMVVVLPHLIFVVLPAILSSGALAAERVVHRGKFLSVSGKKKDDYSGLDQRSVRYDSRGNRRSKFHFGGHWIRLILLVLCLVICWKHFKNCRALMKAYEMNPLLHFPVYTLGIPLLLVYVIHKTKRN
;
A
#
# COMPACT_ATOMS: atom_id res chain seq x y z
N MET A 1 -11.50 -8.96 12.15
CA MET A 1 -10.92 -8.33 13.38
C MET A 1 -11.99 -7.43 13.97
N LYS A 2 -12.03 -7.28 15.30
CA LYS A 2 -12.93 -6.36 16.02
C LYS A 2 -12.15 -5.63 17.11
N GLN A 3 -12.70 -4.55 17.63
CA GLN A 3 -12.09 -3.80 18.74
C GLN A 3 -12.14 -4.59 20.06
N ASN A 4 -11.24 -4.23 20.97
CA ASN A 4 -11.25 -4.69 22.35
C ASN A 4 -11.33 -3.48 23.28
N GLU A 5 -12.38 -3.39 24.11
CA GLU A 5 -12.59 -2.26 25.02
C GLU A 5 -11.49 -2.16 26.08
N GLU A 6 -10.94 -3.29 26.54
CA GLU A 6 -9.85 -3.31 27.52
C GLU A 6 -8.59 -2.60 26.99
N GLU A 7 -8.28 -2.76 25.70
CA GLU A 7 -7.15 -2.07 25.05
C GLU A 7 -7.39 -0.55 24.99
N TRP A 8 -8.64 -0.10 24.86
CA TRP A 8 -9.00 1.32 24.87
C TRP A 8 -8.98 1.94 26.26
N VAL A 9 -9.39 1.19 27.28
CA VAL A 9 -9.25 1.60 28.69
C VAL A 9 -7.77 1.77 29.03
N GLU A 10 -6.92 0.83 28.61
CA GLU A 10 -5.47 0.93 28.80
C GLU A 10 -4.89 2.13 28.04
N TYR A 11 -5.27 2.34 26.77
CA TYR A 11 -4.87 3.51 26.00
C TYR A 11 -5.17 4.81 26.74
N LYS A 12 -6.41 4.97 27.23
CA LYS A 12 -6.83 6.15 27.98
C LYS A 12 -5.93 6.38 29.20
N ASN A 13 -5.72 5.36 30.02
CA ASN A 13 -4.92 5.45 31.24
C ASN A 13 -3.47 5.86 30.91
N VAL A 14 -2.87 5.22 29.91
CA VAL A 14 -1.51 5.55 29.45
C VAL A 14 -1.42 6.99 28.97
N MET A 15 -2.39 7.47 28.19
CA MET A 15 -2.38 8.86 27.72
C MET A 15 -2.59 9.87 28.85
N GLU A 16 -3.40 9.55 29.86
CA GLU A 16 -3.52 10.37 31.08
C GLU A 16 -2.17 10.47 31.82
N ASP A 17 -1.43 9.37 31.92
CA ASP A 17 -0.08 9.36 32.49
C ASP A 17 0.92 10.16 31.63
N VAL A 18 0.85 10.09 30.30
CA VAL A 18 1.69 10.91 29.41
C VAL A 18 1.39 12.40 29.59
N VAL A 19 0.11 12.79 29.63
CA VAL A 19 -0.30 14.19 29.85
C VAL A 19 0.24 14.68 31.21
N LYS A 20 -0.02 13.91 32.28
CA LYS A 20 0.43 14.26 33.63
C LYS A 20 1.95 14.31 33.75
N GLY A 21 2.65 13.31 33.23
CA GLY A 21 4.10 13.19 33.32
C GLY A 21 4.85 14.21 32.46
N SER A 22 4.27 14.60 31.32
CA SER A 22 4.86 15.65 30.47
C SER A 22 4.62 17.07 31.02
N GLY A 23 3.56 17.28 31.80
CA GLY A 23 3.14 18.61 32.28
C GLY A 23 2.60 19.50 31.16
N LEU A 24 2.26 18.92 30.00
CA LEU A 24 1.65 19.63 28.87
C LEU A 24 0.13 19.67 29.03
N ASP A 25 -0.50 20.75 28.58
CA ASP A 25 -1.97 20.84 28.55
C ASP A 25 -2.55 19.72 27.67
N LYS A 26 -3.50 18.94 28.19
CA LYS A 26 -4.21 17.90 27.44
C LYS A 26 -4.78 18.41 26.11
N ASN A 27 -5.18 19.69 26.04
CA ASN A 27 -5.73 20.30 24.84
C ASN A 27 -4.76 20.36 23.65
N ILE A 28 -3.45 20.18 23.85
CA ILE A 28 -2.49 20.17 22.72
C ILE A 28 -2.25 18.76 22.16
N PHE A 29 -2.83 17.74 22.80
CA PHE A 29 -2.77 16.36 22.31
C PHE A 29 -3.91 16.12 21.33
N TYR A 30 -3.56 15.48 20.21
CA TYR A 30 -4.50 15.08 19.17
C TYR A 30 -4.22 13.62 18.83
N ASP A 31 -5.25 12.81 18.86
CA ASP A 31 -5.27 11.48 18.28
C ASP A 31 -6.25 11.45 17.10
N LEU A 32 -6.13 10.43 16.25
CA LEU A 32 -6.91 10.32 15.04
C LEU A 32 -7.41 8.89 14.89
N ARG A 33 -8.66 8.76 14.47
CA ARG A 33 -9.24 7.46 14.15
C ARG A 33 -8.55 6.85 12.93
N GLY A 34 -8.15 5.59 13.06
CA GLY A 34 -7.73 4.74 11.97
C GLY A 34 -8.69 3.58 11.70
N ASN A 35 -8.35 2.74 10.71
CA ASN A 35 -9.18 1.59 10.35
C ASN A 35 -9.33 0.55 11.49
N HIS A 36 -8.34 0.43 12.36
CA HIS A 36 -8.39 -0.45 13.53
C HIS A 36 -9.41 0.04 14.57
N ASP A 37 -9.50 1.36 14.70
CA ASP A 37 -10.37 2.08 15.62
C ASP A 37 -11.80 2.22 15.09
N ASN A 38 -12.04 1.64 13.91
CA ASN A 38 -13.34 1.53 13.28
C ASN A 38 -13.66 0.06 12.93
N PHE A 39 -12.93 -0.96 13.42
CA PHE A 39 -13.25 -2.35 13.05
C PHE A 39 -14.55 -2.84 13.69
N GLY A 40 -15.53 -3.17 12.86
CA GLY A 40 -16.81 -3.76 13.30
C GLY A 40 -17.72 -2.77 14.01
N VAL A 41 -17.50 -1.46 13.88
CA VAL A 41 -18.33 -0.41 14.47
C VAL A 41 -19.54 -0.18 13.56
N PRO A 42 -20.78 -0.44 14.00
CA PRO A 42 -21.95 -0.25 13.13
C PRO A 42 -22.28 1.23 12.92
N VAL A 43 -22.10 2.06 13.95
CA VAL A 43 -22.47 3.48 13.94
C VAL A 43 -21.46 4.28 14.75
N ILE A 44 -20.96 5.38 14.19
CA ILE A 44 -20.08 6.35 14.86
C ILE A 44 -20.84 7.02 16.02
N GLY A 45 -20.22 7.13 17.18
CA GLY A 45 -20.81 7.61 18.42
C GLY A 45 -21.69 6.58 19.15
N GLY A 46 -21.88 5.39 18.57
CA GLY A 46 -22.61 4.29 19.20
C GLY A 46 -21.85 3.64 20.35
N SER A 47 -22.48 2.69 21.04
CA SER A 47 -21.90 1.98 22.21
C SER A 47 -20.62 1.20 21.90
N LEU A 48 -20.43 0.79 20.64
CA LEU A 48 -19.28 0.02 20.15
C LEU A 48 -18.18 0.90 19.53
N ASP A 49 -18.38 2.23 19.49
CA ASP A 49 -17.38 3.19 19.03
C ASP A 49 -16.48 3.61 20.20
N PHE A 50 -15.49 2.77 20.50
CA PHE A 50 -14.58 3.01 21.60
C PHE A 50 -13.61 4.17 21.34
N TYR A 51 -13.33 4.51 20.08
CA TYR A 51 -12.57 5.72 19.78
C TYR A 51 -13.29 6.94 20.33
N SER A 52 -14.58 7.13 20.01
CA SER A 52 -15.34 8.30 20.51
C SER A 52 -15.42 8.33 22.05
N LYS A 53 -15.41 7.17 22.70
CA LYS A 53 -15.52 7.04 24.17
C LYS A 53 -14.21 7.25 24.92
N TYR A 54 -13.09 6.78 24.37
CA TYR A 54 -11.81 6.67 25.10
C TYR A 54 -10.67 7.53 24.54
N SER A 55 -10.74 7.95 23.28
CA SER A 55 -9.71 8.82 22.67
C SER A 55 -9.61 10.18 23.37
N ILE A 56 -8.46 10.83 23.27
CA ILE A 56 -8.25 12.20 23.74
C ILE A 56 -9.22 13.14 23.02
N ASN A 57 -9.32 13.05 21.69
CA ASN A 57 -10.23 13.89 20.93
C ASN A 57 -11.70 13.63 21.31
N GLY A 58 -12.11 12.38 21.49
CA GLY A 58 -13.45 12.04 21.97
C GLY A 58 -13.75 12.65 23.35
N GLN A 59 -12.82 12.54 24.29
CA GLN A 59 -12.95 13.13 25.63
C GLN A 59 -12.97 14.65 25.65
N LEU A 60 -12.34 15.30 24.68
CA LEU A 60 -12.34 16.75 24.52
C LEU A 60 -13.51 17.25 23.64
N GLY A 61 -14.43 16.37 23.22
CA GLY A 61 -15.57 16.73 22.39
C GLY A 61 -15.21 17.07 20.94
N ARG A 62 -14.02 16.66 20.47
CA ARG A 62 -13.53 16.84 19.10
C ARG A 62 -14.00 15.70 18.19
N SER A 63 -15.32 15.53 18.11
CA SER A 63 -15.95 14.42 17.39
C SER A 63 -16.17 14.68 15.90
N GLY A 64 -15.84 15.88 15.41
CA GLY A 64 -15.94 16.22 13.99
C GLY A 64 -14.94 15.43 13.13
N HIS A 65 -15.24 15.31 11.84
CA HIS A 65 -14.33 14.67 10.88
C HIS A 65 -13.07 15.48 10.60
N VAL A 66 -13.12 16.79 10.86
CA VAL A 66 -11.99 17.70 10.70
C VAL A 66 -11.74 18.41 12.03
N ASN A 67 -10.49 18.41 12.47
CA ASN A 67 -10.04 19.15 13.64
C ASN A 67 -8.80 19.95 13.28
N SER A 68 -8.80 21.26 13.52
CA SER A 68 -7.71 22.14 13.14
C SER A 68 -7.08 22.86 14.33
N VAL A 69 -5.80 23.17 14.19
CA VAL A 69 -5.03 23.98 15.15
C VAL A 69 -4.30 25.07 14.39
N THR A 70 -4.48 26.31 14.83
CA THR A 70 -3.70 27.44 14.33
C THR A 70 -2.67 27.86 15.37
N LEU A 71 -1.39 27.78 15.01
CA LEU A 71 -0.31 28.37 15.80
C LEU A 71 0.07 29.72 15.18
N THR A 72 0.19 30.74 16.01
CA THR A 72 0.61 32.07 15.60
C THR A 72 1.95 32.40 16.23
N LEU A 73 2.97 32.64 15.40
CA LEU A 73 4.33 32.96 15.85
C LEU A 73 4.73 34.38 15.43
N GLN A 74 5.82 34.88 16.02
CA GLN A 74 6.41 36.19 15.72
C GLN A 74 5.41 37.36 15.86
N ALA A 75 4.69 37.41 16.98
CA ALA A 75 3.70 38.45 17.28
C ALA A 75 2.63 38.63 16.17
N GLY A 76 2.20 37.54 15.52
CA GLY A 76 1.12 37.59 14.53
C GLY A 76 1.54 37.65 13.06
N LYS A 77 2.84 37.62 12.77
CA LYS A 77 3.38 37.73 11.40
C LYS A 77 3.34 36.43 10.62
N ARG A 78 3.41 35.27 11.29
CA ARG A 78 3.35 33.95 10.65
C ARG A 78 2.33 33.05 11.33
N LYS A 79 1.58 32.32 10.51
CA LYS A 79 0.59 31.34 10.97
C LYS A 79 0.93 29.96 10.45
N TYR A 80 0.70 28.97 11.28
CA TYR A 80 0.82 27.56 10.95
C TYR A 80 -0.52 26.90 11.20
N LEU A 81 -1.09 26.30 10.18
CA LEU A 81 -2.37 25.62 10.24
C LEU A 81 -2.15 24.12 10.15
N PHE A 82 -2.60 23.39 11.17
CA PHE A 82 -2.63 21.95 11.18
C PHE A 82 -4.07 21.49 11.00
N VAL A 83 -4.34 20.60 10.05
CA VAL A 83 -5.69 20.07 9.78
C VAL A 83 -5.66 18.54 9.86
N GLY A 84 -6.24 18.00 10.93
CA GLY A 84 -6.47 16.57 11.11
C GLY A 84 -7.78 16.14 10.46
N LEU A 85 -7.78 15.00 9.77
CA LEU A 85 -8.95 14.47 9.08
C LEU A 85 -9.20 12.99 9.37
N ASP A 86 -10.44 12.65 9.75
CA ASP A 86 -10.93 11.28 9.84
C ASP A 86 -11.61 10.91 8.52
N SER A 87 -10.86 10.19 7.67
CA SER A 87 -11.36 9.64 6.41
C SER A 87 -11.81 8.18 6.54
N THR A 88 -12.03 7.67 7.75
CA THR A 88 -12.63 6.34 7.89
C THR A 88 -14.07 6.33 7.39
N MET A 89 -14.54 5.16 6.96
CA MET A 89 -15.92 5.01 6.52
C MET A 89 -16.91 5.24 7.69
N SER A 90 -18.09 5.79 7.39
CA SER A 90 -19.14 6.06 8.39
C SER A 90 -19.59 4.81 9.16
N VAL A 91 -19.39 3.64 8.56
CA VAL A 91 -19.53 2.34 9.20
C VAL A 91 -18.22 1.57 9.13
N GLY A 92 -17.97 0.80 10.16
CA GLY A 92 -16.75 0.08 10.39
C GLY A 92 -16.84 -1.39 9.99
N LEU A 93 -16.35 -1.77 8.81
CA LEU A 93 -16.31 -3.18 8.42
C LEU A 93 -15.34 -3.97 9.30
N ARG A 94 -15.68 -5.20 9.69
CA ARG A 94 -14.68 -6.11 10.29
C ARG A 94 -13.55 -6.37 9.28
N GLY A 95 -12.30 -6.41 9.75
CA GLY A 95 -11.17 -6.76 8.88
C GLY A 95 -11.27 -8.20 8.36
N PRO A 96 -10.87 -8.50 7.10
CA PRO A 96 -9.87 -7.75 6.35
C PRO A 96 -10.36 -6.61 5.41
N THR A 97 -11.66 -6.35 5.26
CA THR A 97 -12.16 -5.39 4.24
C THR A 97 -12.44 -3.99 4.80
N ASN A 98 -11.57 -3.48 5.67
CA ASN A 98 -11.57 -2.08 6.15
C ASN A 98 -10.13 -1.59 6.08
N LEU A 99 -9.67 -1.34 4.86
CA LEU A 99 -8.29 -1.06 4.48
C LEU A 99 -8.13 0.35 3.91
N PHE A 100 -9.15 0.88 3.23
CA PHE A 100 -9.08 2.19 2.57
C PHE A 100 -9.72 3.28 3.44
N GLY A 101 -9.22 4.51 3.28
CA GLY A 101 -9.98 5.70 3.63
C GLY A 101 -11.10 5.92 2.61
N HIS A 102 -12.27 6.35 3.08
CA HIS A 102 -13.48 6.61 2.29
C HIS A 102 -13.93 8.06 2.50
N PRO A 103 -13.18 9.06 1.97
CA PRO A 103 -13.57 10.45 2.14
C PRO A 103 -14.90 10.74 1.45
N THR A 104 -15.84 11.33 2.18
CA THR A 104 -17.12 11.79 1.62
C THR A 104 -16.96 13.16 0.97
N ASP A 105 -17.90 13.54 0.09
CA ASP A 105 -17.93 14.90 -0.46
C ASP A 105 -18.06 15.97 0.63
N GLN A 106 -18.78 15.65 1.72
CA GLN A 106 -18.87 16.50 2.90
C GLN A 106 -17.50 16.67 3.56
N LEU A 107 -16.77 15.59 3.84
CA LEU A 107 -15.43 15.66 4.41
C LEU A 107 -14.49 16.51 3.53
N LEU A 108 -14.52 16.28 2.22
CA LEU A 108 -13.68 17.04 1.30
C LEU A 108 -14.03 18.53 1.31
N ALA A 109 -15.30 18.89 1.42
CA ALA A 109 -15.75 20.28 1.53
C ALA A 109 -15.34 20.92 2.87
N GLU A 110 -15.43 20.19 3.98
CA GLU A 110 -15.00 20.64 5.31
C GLU A 110 -13.48 20.88 5.33
N VAL A 111 -12.69 19.94 4.80
CA VAL A 111 -11.23 20.09 4.68
C VAL A 111 -10.87 21.27 3.76
N ASP A 112 -11.57 21.43 2.64
CA ASP A 112 -11.35 22.55 1.72
C ASP A 112 -11.64 23.90 2.41
N LEU A 113 -12.73 23.99 3.16
CA LEU A 113 -13.11 25.19 3.91
C LEU A 113 -12.09 25.52 5.00
N GLU A 114 -11.69 24.54 5.80
CA GLU A 114 -10.70 24.71 6.87
C GLU A 114 -9.34 25.13 6.30
N LEU A 115 -8.89 24.51 5.22
CA LEU A 115 -7.64 24.89 4.57
C LEU A 115 -7.73 26.25 3.88
N SER A 116 -8.91 26.68 3.42
CA SER A 116 -9.11 28.01 2.84
C SER A 116 -9.07 29.14 3.86
N GLN A 117 -9.06 28.82 5.15
CA GLN A 117 -8.93 29.84 6.18
C GLN A 117 -7.66 30.65 5.92
N TRP A 118 -7.82 31.97 5.89
CA TRP A 118 -6.75 32.96 5.74
C TRP A 118 -6.18 33.14 4.32
N ASP A 119 -6.69 32.44 3.30
CA ASP A 119 -6.27 32.65 1.91
C ASP A 119 -6.50 34.10 1.44
N SER A 120 -7.48 34.79 2.03
CA SER A 120 -7.78 36.20 1.77
C SER A 120 -6.82 37.21 2.43
N GLN A 121 -5.83 36.75 3.20
CA GLN A 121 -4.83 37.58 3.88
C GLN A 121 -3.41 37.37 3.28
N PRO A 122 -3.16 37.77 2.02
CA PRO A 122 -1.90 37.47 1.32
C PRO A 122 -0.66 38.06 1.99
N LEU A 123 -0.82 39.09 2.83
CA LEU A 123 0.26 39.72 3.60
C LEU A 123 0.73 38.89 4.80
N LYS A 124 0.06 37.79 5.13
CA LYS A 124 0.41 36.88 6.24
C LYS A 124 0.53 35.45 5.71
N PRO A 125 1.73 35.00 5.31
CA PRO A 125 1.90 33.65 4.78
C PRO A 125 1.47 32.61 5.82
N VAL A 126 0.72 31.61 5.37
CA VAL A 126 0.24 30.49 6.17
C VAL A 126 0.87 29.20 5.67
N SER A 127 1.64 28.53 6.52
CA SER A 127 2.11 27.17 6.22
C SER A 127 1.06 26.17 6.69
N LYS A 128 0.59 25.32 5.78
CA LYS A 128 -0.50 24.36 6.02
C LYS A 128 0.07 22.95 6.05
N ILE A 129 -0.27 22.19 7.10
CA ILE A 129 0.07 20.78 7.26
C ILE A 129 -1.21 20.02 7.55
N SER A 130 -1.47 18.95 6.79
CA SER A 130 -2.59 18.06 7.09
C SER A 130 -2.09 16.75 7.66
N PHE A 131 -2.90 16.08 8.47
CA PHE A 131 -2.60 14.75 8.96
C PHE A 131 -3.83 13.85 8.94
N GLY A 132 -3.62 12.58 8.60
CA GLY A 132 -4.68 11.59 8.39
C GLY A 132 -4.15 10.18 8.62
N HIS A 133 -5.02 9.18 8.69
CA HIS A 133 -4.56 7.81 8.92
C HIS A 133 -4.01 7.16 7.65
N PHE A 134 -4.72 7.30 6.54
CA PHE A 134 -4.45 6.56 5.30
C PHE A 134 -3.52 7.32 4.34
N PRO A 135 -2.53 6.66 3.75
CA PRO A 135 -1.85 7.16 2.56
C PRO A 135 -2.83 7.33 1.40
N LEU A 136 -2.54 8.23 0.49
CA LEU A 136 -3.42 8.57 -0.63
C LEU A 136 -3.58 7.41 -1.64
N SER A 137 -2.59 6.51 -1.71
CA SER A 137 -2.68 5.24 -2.47
C SER A 137 -3.69 4.24 -1.89
N PHE A 138 -4.07 4.43 -0.62
CA PHE A 138 -5.07 3.68 0.13
C PHE A 138 -6.25 4.57 0.56
N SER A 139 -6.59 5.57 -0.26
CA SER A 139 -7.80 6.38 -0.11
C SER A 139 -8.66 6.25 -1.37
N ALA A 140 -9.95 5.99 -1.20
CA ALA A 140 -10.92 6.00 -2.28
C ALA A 140 -11.27 7.44 -2.70
N SER A 141 -11.87 7.58 -3.89
CA SER A 141 -12.55 8.80 -4.28
C SER A 141 -13.92 8.93 -3.60
N SER A 142 -14.36 10.16 -3.43
CA SER A 142 -15.71 10.52 -3.00
C SER A 142 -16.76 10.17 -4.07
N GLN A 143 -18.05 10.34 -3.75
CA GLN A 143 -19.14 10.05 -4.70
C GLN A 143 -19.07 10.95 -5.95
N SER A 144 -18.58 12.18 -5.81
CA SER A 144 -18.33 13.08 -6.95
C SER A 144 -17.06 12.74 -7.75
N GLY A 145 -16.27 11.75 -7.33
CA GLY A 145 -14.99 11.38 -7.94
C GLY A 145 -13.82 12.26 -7.53
N LYS A 146 -14.00 13.21 -6.61
CA LYS A 146 -12.92 14.02 -6.02
C LYS A 146 -12.13 13.22 -4.99
N THR A 147 -10.85 13.55 -4.84
CA THR A 147 -9.93 12.91 -3.90
C THR A 147 -9.32 13.91 -2.91
N LEU A 148 -8.79 13.40 -1.78
CA LEU A 148 -8.00 14.21 -0.85
C LEU A 148 -6.79 14.88 -1.53
N LYS A 149 -6.17 14.18 -2.49
CA LYS A 149 -5.06 14.70 -3.28
C LYS A 149 -5.44 16.00 -4.00
N ASP A 150 -6.63 16.08 -4.56
CA ASP A 150 -7.10 17.26 -5.30
C ASP A 150 -7.20 18.47 -4.38
N ILE A 151 -7.72 18.27 -3.16
CA ILE A 151 -7.82 19.32 -2.14
C ILE A 151 -6.43 19.75 -1.65
N PHE A 152 -5.53 18.79 -1.38
CA PHE A 152 -4.19 19.11 -0.88
C PHE A 152 -3.32 19.84 -1.92
N LEU A 153 -3.45 19.48 -3.21
CA LEU A 153 -2.79 20.22 -4.30
C LEU A 153 -3.37 21.63 -4.44
N LYS A 154 -4.70 21.79 -4.37
CA LYS A 154 -5.37 23.10 -4.44
C LYS A 154 -4.82 24.09 -3.39
N HIS A 155 -4.52 23.58 -2.20
CA HIS A 155 -4.05 24.37 -1.05
C HIS A 155 -2.52 24.44 -0.88
N SER A 156 -1.75 23.80 -1.76
CA SER A 156 -0.28 23.74 -1.71
C SER A 156 0.26 23.43 -0.30
N LEU A 157 -0.15 22.29 0.27
CA LEU A 157 0.30 21.91 1.61
C LEU A 157 1.83 21.79 1.67
N SER A 158 2.43 22.15 2.82
CA SER A 158 3.83 21.84 3.06
C SER A 158 4.03 20.32 3.18
N ALA A 159 3.12 19.65 3.91
CA ALA A 159 3.10 18.20 4.00
C ALA A 159 1.73 17.64 4.42
N TYR A 160 1.46 16.41 3.99
CA TYR A 160 0.45 15.50 4.51
C TYR A 160 1.15 14.37 5.28
N VAL A 161 0.88 14.26 6.58
CA VAL A 161 1.46 13.23 7.45
C VAL A 161 0.47 12.10 7.66
N CYS A 162 0.88 10.86 7.42
CA CYS A 162 0.00 9.69 7.54
C CYS A 162 0.67 8.44 8.12
N GLY A 163 -0.11 7.37 8.30
CA GLY A 163 0.33 6.08 8.83
C GLY A 163 -0.20 4.89 8.03
N HIS A 164 -0.84 3.94 8.71
CA HIS A 164 -1.49 2.75 8.16
C HIS A 164 -0.61 1.62 7.60
N LEU A 165 0.45 1.90 6.81
CA LEU A 165 1.20 0.84 6.11
C LEU A 165 2.15 0.07 7.01
N HIS A 166 2.53 0.68 8.15
CA HIS A 166 3.58 0.19 9.02
C HIS A 166 4.93 0.16 8.28
N SER A 167 6.03 -0.01 9.01
CA SER A 167 7.37 -0.12 8.43
C SER A 167 7.64 -1.46 7.71
N ARG A 168 6.60 -2.24 7.39
CA ARG A 168 6.70 -3.54 6.71
C ARG A 168 7.13 -3.42 5.26
N PHE A 169 6.82 -2.29 4.62
CA PHE A 169 7.01 -2.09 3.19
C PHE A 169 8.29 -1.33 2.83
N GLY A 170 8.96 -0.74 3.82
CA GLY A 170 10.20 0.00 3.63
C GLY A 170 10.35 1.09 4.68
N LYS A 171 11.44 1.84 4.59
CA LYS A 171 11.65 3.06 5.39
C LYS A 171 11.40 4.33 4.57
N ASN A 172 11.33 4.23 3.24
CA ASN A 172 11.16 5.37 2.33
C ASN A 172 9.73 5.48 1.81
N LEU A 173 8.76 5.45 2.72
CA LEU A 173 7.34 5.65 2.41
C LEU A 173 7.02 7.16 2.37
N LYS A 174 7.65 7.84 1.41
CA LYS A 174 7.46 9.26 1.13
C LYS A 174 7.13 9.42 -0.33
N ARG A 175 6.24 10.36 -0.67
CA ARG A 175 5.81 10.63 -2.04
C ARG A 175 5.65 12.13 -2.25
N TYR A 176 6.22 12.64 -3.32
CA TYR A 176 6.00 14.02 -3.74
C TYR A 176 4.87 14.09 -4.75
N HIS A 177 3.95 15.03 -4.52
CA HIS A 177 2.83 15.31 -5.41
C HIS A 177 3.01 16.68 -6.03
N LEU A 178 2.90 16.74 -7.35
CA LEU A 178 2.98 17.96 -8.13
C LEU A 178 1.78 17.99 -9.09
N SER A 179 1.11 19.14 -9.17
CA SER A 179 0.07 19.37 -10.16
C SER A 179 0.72 19.55 -11.53
N SER A 180 0.44 18.64 -12.47
CA SER A 180 0.89 18.73 -13.85
C SER A 180 -0.31 18.94 -14.76
N HIS A 181 -0.33 20.04 -15.52
CA HIS A 181 -1.33 20.30 -16.56
C HIS A 181 -1.28 19.27 -17.70
N ARG A 182 -0.22 18.47 -17.79
CA ARG A 182 -0.15 17.30 -18.67
C ARG A 182 -0.53 16.07 -17.85
N PHE A 183 -1.83 15.82 -17.72
CA PHE A 183 -2.37 14.54 -17.26
C PHE A 183 -1.96 13.44 -18.25
N LEU A 184 -0.74 12.92 -18.13
CA LEU A 184 -0.39 11.66 -18.76
C LEU A 184 -1.26 10.59 -18.10
N SER A 185 -2.02 9.83 -18.90
CA SER A 185 -2.96 8.81 -18.42
C SER A 185 -2.33 7.79 -17.46
N SER A 186 -1.02 7.60 -17.53
CA SER A 186 -0.25 6.72 -16.63
C SER A 186 -0.20 7.20 -15.18
N GLN A 187 -0.17 8.52 -14.92
CA GLN A 187 -0.08 9.07 -13.56
C GLN A 187 -1.36 8.86 -12.72
N LYS A 188 -2.49 8.58 -13.39
CA LYS A 188 -3.73 8.17 -12.73
C LYS A 188 -3.61 6.80 -12.05
N PHE A 189 -2.75 5.92 -12.56
CA PHE A 189 -2.61 4.55 -12.09
C PHE A 189 -1.31 4.33 -11.30
N PHE A 190 -0.21 4.92 -11.77
CA PHE A 190 1.12 4.68 -11.23
C PHE A 190 1.96 5.95 -11.16
N GLN A 191 2.75 6.06 -10.09
CA GLN A 191 3.91 6.94 -10.00
C GLN A 191 5.14 6.06 -9.77
N PHE A 192 6.10 6.08 -10.68
CA PHE A 192 7.26 5.16 -10.62
C PHE A 192 8.38 5.64 -9.70
N ASN A 193 8.47 6.95 -9.47
CA ASN A 193 9.52 7.57 -8.66
C ASN A 193 8.92 8.44 -7.55
N LEU A 194 9.71 8.62 -6.50
CA LEU A 194 9.35 9.42 -5.34
C LEU A 194 9.11 10.89 -5.70
N ASN A 195 9.98 11.45 -6.54
CA ASN A 195 9.85 12.80 -7.10
C ASN A 195 9.21 12.73 -8.50
N GLN A 196 8.27 13.64 -8.76
CA GLN A 196 7.87 13.96 -10.12
C GLN A 196 8.82 15.03 -10.64
N ASN A 197 9.45 14.80 -11.81
CA ASN A 197 10.25 15.85 -12.42
C ASN A 197 9.31 17.01 -12.77
N PRO A 198 9.51 18.22 -12.22
CA PRO A 198 8.81 19.38 -12.74
C PRO A 198 9.14 19.48 -14.23
N SER A 199 8.12 19.67 -15.07
CA SER A 199 8.39 20.09 -16.43
C SER A 199 9.18 21.38 -16.34
N GLU A 200 10.29 21.49 -17.07
CA GLU A 200 11.03 22.74 -17.26
C GLU A 200 10.09 23.80 -17.84
N GLY A 201 9.32 24.43 -16.96
CA GLY A 201 8.45 25.55 -17.26
C GLY A 201 9.29 26.81 -17.23
N SER A 202 9.06 27.71 -18.19
CA SER A 202 9.75 28.98 -18.28
C SER A 202 9.69 29.74 -16.95
N LYS A 203 10.87 30.20 -16.50
CA LYS A 203 11.10 31.06 -15.34
C LYS A 203 10.11 32.23 -15.32
N ASN A 204 9.09 32.17 -14.48
CA ASN A 204 8.15 33.27 -14.31
C ASN A 204 8.27 33.85 -12.90
N CYS A 205 9.25 34.72 -12.69
CA CYS A 205 9.41 35.48 -11.44
C CYS A 205 8.50 36.72 -11.36
N SER A 206 7.41 36.74 -12.14
CA SER A 206 6.48 37.86 -12.13
C SER A 206 5.68 37.87 -10.83
N PHE A 207 5.56 39.04 -10.21
CA PHE A 207 4.72 39.24 -9.01
C PHE A 207 3.28 38.81 -9.31
N GLY A 208 2.79 37.79 -8.58
CA GLY A 208 1.43 37.26 -8.74
C GLY A 208 1.29 36.03 -9.65
N ALA A 209 2.39 35.41 -10.09
CA ALA A 209 2.32 34.07 -10.69
C ALA A 209 1.67 33.08 -9.69
N PRO A 210 0.72 32.23 -10.13
CA PRO A 210 0.09 31.26 -9.23
C PRO A 210 1.15 30.31 -8.66
N PRO A 211 1.14 30.05 -7.34
CA PRO A 211 2.13 29.20 -6.71
C PRO A 211 2.05 27.78 -7.29
N VAL A 212 3.20 27.10 -7.30
CA VAL A 212 3.26 25.69 -7.67
C VAL A 212 2.34 24.90 -6.73
N GLN A 213 1.40 24.16 -7.30
CA GLN A 213 0.51 23.27 -6.56
C GLN A 213 1.25 21.96 -6.30
N GLU A 214 1.69 21.78 -5.06
CA GLU A 214 2.51 20.66 -4.65
C GLU A 214 2.30 20.34 -3.17
N PHE A 215 2.71 19.15 -2.77
CA PHE A 215 2.92 18.82 -1.37
C PHE A 215 3.73 17.52 -1.20
N TRP A 216 4.29 17.35 0.00
CA TRP A 216 4.87 16.09 0.43
C TRP A 216 3.86 15.20 1.14
N GLU A 217 3.80 13.92 0.78
CA GLU A 217 3.13 12.89 1.56
C GLU A 217 4.20 12.08 2.31
N TRP A 218 4.10 12.04 3.65
CA TRP A 218 5.03 11.32 4.50
C TRP A 218 4.30 10.29 5.37
N GLU A 219 4.43 9.02 5.01
CA GLU A 219 3.98 7.91 5.87
C GLU A 219 5.01 7.66 6.98
N MET A 220 4.51 7.24 8.14
CA MET A 220 5.31 6.86 9.29
C MET A 220 5.04 5.42 9.71
N GLY A 221 6.12 4.71 10.04
CA GLY A 221 6.07 3.36 10.61
C GLY A 221 5.37 3.30 11.97
N ASP A 222 5.14 2.09 12.46
CA ASP A 222 4.28 1.89 13.63
C ASP A 222 5.01 1.88 14.97
N TRP A 223 4.29 2.31 16.00
CA TRP A 223 4.75 2.21 17.38
C TRP A 223 4.75 0.77 17.90
N ARG A 224 3.78 -0.08 17.50
CA ARG A 224 3.57 -1.41 18.08
C ARG A 224 4.75 -2.36 17.90
N LYS A 225 5.30 -2.45 16.70
CA LYS A 225 6.38 -3.38 16.32
C LYS A 225 7.70 -2.66 16.10
N THR A 226 7.66 -1.47 15.53
CA THR A 226 8.88 -0.74 15.21
C THR A 226 9.21 0.41 16.13
N ARG A 227 8.33 0.71 17.10
CA ARG A 227 8.58 1.75 18.11
C ARG A 227 9.06 3.04 17.42
N ALA A 228 8.44 3.35 16.28
CA ALA A 228 8.83 4.45 15.42
C ALA A 228 8.09 5.72 15.86
N MET A 229 8.82 6.83 15.94
CA MET A 229 8.28 8.16 16.27
C MET A 229 8.91 9.18 15.34
N ARG A 230 8.11 10.14 14.86
CA ARG A 230 8.60 11.29 14.10
C ARG A 230 8.50 12.54 14.96
N ILE A 231 9.57 13.33 14.97
CA ILE A 231 9.51 14.73 15.42
C ILE A 231 9.52 15.60 14.18
N LEU A 232 8.49 16.44 14.04
CA LEU A 232 8.38 17.44 12.99
C LEU A 232 8.75 18.81 13.56
N ALA A 233 9.60 19.56 12.87
CA ALA A 233 9.96 20.92 13.23
C ALA A 233 9.64 21.87 12.08
N ILE A 234 9.10 23.03 12.44
CA ILE A 234 8.89 24.14 11.52
C ILE A 234 9.75 25.31 11.95
N ASP A 235 10.72 25.65 11.10
CA ASP A 235 11.73 26.64 11.40
C ASP A 235 11.76 27.68 10.29
N ARG A 236 11.28 28.88 10.64
CA ARG A 236 11.18 30.02 9.72
C ARG A 236 10.45 29.72 8.40
N GLY A 237 9.54 28.74 8.38
CA GLY A 237 8.80 28.31 7.19
C GLY A 237 9.33 27.03 6.55
N HIS A 238 10.53 26.59 6.93
CA HIS A 238 11.07 25.30 6.52
C HIS A 238 10.50 24.18 7.38
N VAL A 239 9.96 23.14 6.75
CA VAL A 239 9.43 21.97 7.44
C VAL A 239 10.45 20.83 7.33
N SER A 240 10.88 20.33 8.48
CA SER A 240 11.85 19.24 8.59
C SER A 240 11.34 18.19 9.56
N PHE A 241 11.88 16.97 9.48
CA PHE A 241 11.55 15.93 10.43
C PHE A 241 12.72 15.00 10.72
N ALA A 242 12.64 14.31 11.87
CA ALA A 242 13.53 13.20 12.22
C ALA A 242 12.69 11.99 12.61
N ASP A 243 12.98 10.85 11.99
CA ASP A 243 12.41 9.55 12.32
C ASP A 243 13.30 8.85 13.36
N ILE A 244 12.70 8.42 14.47
CA ILE A 244 13.38 7.82 15.62
C ILE A 244 12.87 6.39 15.78
N ASP A 245 13.80 5.45 15.95
CA ASP A 245 13.51 4.05 16.28
C ASP A 245 13.95 3.76 17.73
N PHE A 246 12.99 3.34 18.56
CA PHE A 246 13.21 2.94 19.95
C PHE A 246 13.37 1.42 20.16
N LYS A 247 13.52 0.61 19.11
CA LYS A 247 13.77 -0.85 19.22
C LYS A 247 14.98 -1.18 20.08
N SER A 248 16.05 -0.39 19.96
CA SER A 248 17.29 -0.58 20.72
C SER A 248 17.28 0.15 22.08
N GLY A 249 16.11 0.63 22.53
CA GLY A 249 15.94 1.36 23.79
C GLY A 249 15.76 2.88 23.60
N SER A 250 15.58 3.58 24.73
CA SER A 250 15.39 5.03 24.78
C SER A 250 16.62 5.77 24.25
N LYS A 251 16.42 6.67 23.28
CA LYS A 251 17.45 7.60 22.83
C LYS A 251 17.70 8.65 23.93
N LYS A 252 18.96 8.81 24.33
CA LYS A 252 19.37 9.78 25.35
C LYS A 252 19.48 11.20 24.79
N THR A 253 19.89 11.29 23.53
CA THR A 253 19.97 12.54 22.77
C THR A 253 19.32 12.33 21.42
N ILE A 254 18.52 13.30 20.99
CA ILE A 254 17.85 13.34 19.70
C ILE A 254 18.24 14.67 19.06
N ILE A 255 18.73 14.60 17.82
CA ILE A 255 19.15 15.77 17.05
C ILE A 255 18.25 15.85 15.83
N LEU A 256 17.57 16.98 15.66
CA LEU A 256 16.70 17.29 14.53
C LEU A 256 17.27 18.51 13.80
N PRO A 257 18.04 18.33 12.72
CA PRO A 257 18.54 19.47 11.98
C PRO A 257 17.40 20.11 11.18
N THR A 258 17.20 21.42 11.35
CA THR A 258 16.04 22.16 10.83
C THR A 258 16.34 22.88 9.52
N PHE A 259 17.59 23.30 9.30
CA PHE A 259 18.06 23.89 8.05
C PHE A 259 19.59 23.70 7.89
N PRO A 260 20.12 23.45 6.67
CA PRO A 260 19.44 23.28 5.38
C PRO A 260 18.61 21.99 5.31
N LEU A 261 17.55 21.97 4.50
CA LEU A 261 16.63 20.83 4.39
C LEU A 261 17.25 19.62 3.67
N ASP A 262 16.77 18.42 4.00
CA ASP A 262 17.14 17.20 3.26
C ASP A 262 16.59 17.31 1.83
N SER A 263 17.50 17.36 0.85
CA SER A 263 17.15 17.55 -0.56
C SER A 263 16.30 16.41 -1.12
N ARG A 264 16.29 15.25 -0.48
CA ARG A 264 15.61 14.04 -0.99
C ARG A 264 14.12 14.00 -0.65
N PHE A 265 13.73 14.56 0.49
CA PHE A 265 12.38 14.35 1.05
C PHE A 265 11.71 15.60 1.64
N MET A 266 12.44 16.71 1.76
CA MET A 266 11.96 17.91 2.46
C MET A 266 12.07 19.17 1.58
N SER A 267 12.92 19.16 0.54
CA SER A 267 12.95 20.25 -0.45
C SER A 267 11.66 20.29 -1.26
N THR A 268 11.26 21.48 -1.70
CA THR A 268 10.04 21.73 -2.48
C THR A 268 10.36 22.56 -3.71
N SER A 269 9.58 22.44 -4.79
CA SER A 269 9.80 23.23 -6.00
C SER A 269 9.48 24.71 -5.76
N SER A 270 8.58 25.02 -4.82
CA SER A 270 8.38 26.36 -4.30
C SER A 270 9.65 26.93 -3.66
N SER A 271 10.35 26.17 -2.80
CA SER A 271 11.62 26.64 -2.23
C SER A 271 12.72 26.89 -3.28
N HIS A 272 12.76 26.08 -4.34
CA HIS A 272 13.66 26.31 -5.47
C HIS A 272 13.29 27.60 -6.21
N HIS A 273 12.01 27.81 -6.49
CA HIS A 273 11.51 29.00 -7.18
C HIS A 273 11.72 30.29 -6.35
N GLU A 274 11.44 30.25 -5.05
CA GLU A 274 11.70 31.37 -4.12
C GLU A 274 13.18 31.73 -4.09
N TYR A 275 14.06 30.72 -4.10
CA TYR A 275 15.49 30.92 -4.17
C TYR A 275 15.94 31.54 -5.49
N GLU A 276 15.47 31.00 -6.63
CA GLU A 276 15.81 31.51 -7.97
C GLU A 276 15.33 32.94 -8.21
N CYS A 277 14.15 33.30 -7.70
CA CYS A 277 13.57 34.64 -7.85
C CYS A 277 14.03 35.61 -6.74
N GLU A 278 14.98 35.22 -5.90
CA GLU A 278 15.48 36.02 -4.77
C GLU A 278 14.39 36.49 -3.77
N HIS A 279 13.28 35.75 -3.70
CA HIS A 279 12.17 36.02 -2.79
C HIS A 279 12.37 35.42 -1.39
N MET A 280 13.47 34.69 -1.17
CA MET A 280 13.78 34.09 0.13
C MET A 280 13.98 35.12 1.23
N LEU A 281 13.68 34.74 2.47
CA LEU A 281 14.06 35.52 3.66
C LEU A 281 15.57 35.35 3.92
N PRO A 282 16.44 36.38 3.76
CA PRO A 282 17.89 36.20 3.81
C PRO A 282 18.38 35.59 5.13
N SER A 283 17.81 36.05 6.26
CA SER A 283 18.12 35.54 7.60
C SER A 283 17.80 34.05 7.81
N SER A 284 16.98 33.42 6.95
CA SER A 284 16.73 31.98 7.04
C SER A 284 17.88 31.16 6.46
N TYR A 285 18.59 31.68 5.45
CA TYR A 285 19.66 30.98 4.74
C TYR A 285 21.04 31.20 5.37
N GLU A 286 21.21 32.21 6.20
CA GLU A 286 22.50 32.61 6.79
C GLU A 286 23.01 31.69 7.91
N THR A 287 22.20 30.74 8.39
CA THR A 287 22.57 29.86 9.52
C THR A 287 22.21 28.40 9.26
N VAL A 288 23.11 27.48 9.61
CA VAL A 288 22.79 26.06 9.80
C VAL A 288 22.17 25.92 11.18
N ARG A 289 21.06 25.17 11.31
CA ARG A 289 20.24 25.13 12.52
C ARG A 289 19.78 23.72 12.87
N ALA A 290 19.67 23.44 14.17
CA ALA A 290 19.18 22.17 14.68
C ALA A 290 18.57 22.28 16.08
N LEU A 291 17.55 21.47 16.34
CA LEU A 291 17.04 21.23 17.68
C LEU A 291 17.75 20.04 18.30
N VAL A 292 18.23 20.19 19.53
CA VAL A 292 18.84 19.11 20.30
C VAL A 292 18.03 18.86 21.56
N PHE A 293 17.51 17.65 21.69
CA PHE A 293 16.80 17.18 22.88
C PHE A 293 17.70 16.19 23.60
N SER A 294 17.99 16.41 24.89
CA SER A 294 18.80 15.47 25.66
C SER A 294 18.32 15.35 27.10
N VAL A 295 18.51 14.14 27.66
CA VAL A 295 18.28 13.86 29.09
C VAL A 295 19.40 14.41 29.98
N SER A 296 20.51 14.85 29.39
CA SER A 296 21.65 15.42 30.10
C SER A 296 22.07 16.73 29.43
N PRO A 297 22.58 17.73 30.18
CA PRO A 297 23.03 18.98 29.60
C PRO A 297 24.03 18.76 28.45
N ILE A 298 23.85 19.51 27.37
CA ILE A 298 24.72 19.47 26.19
C ILE A 298 25.89 20.43 26.38
N VAL A 299 27.10 19.95 26.16
CA VAL A 299 28.35 20.72 26.30
C VAL A 299 28.78 21.29 24.95
N SER A 300 28.65 20.52 23.88
CA SER A 300 29.03 20.97 22.54
C SER A 300 28.09 20.41 21.48
N VAL A 301 27.84 21.23 20.47
CA VAL A 301 27.16 20.84 19.23
C VAL A 301 28.00 21.34 18.07
N VAL A 302 28.22 20.49 17.08
CA VAL A 302 29.11 20.75 15.95
C VAL A 302 28.37 20.42 14.65
N ALA A 303 28.40 21.34 13.69
CA ALA A 303 27.92 21.12 12.34
C ALA A 303 29.11 20.71 11.44
N LYS A 304 28.97 19.55 10.80
CA LYS A 304 29.93 19.03 9.84
C LYS A 304 29.31 18.99 8.45
N ILE A 305 29.98 19.61 7.47
CA ILE A 305 29.57 19.56 6.06
C ILE A 305 30.64 18.82 5.26
N TYR A 306 30.18 17.88 4.45
CA TYR A 306 31.00 17.06 3.58
C TYR A 306 30.74 17.41 2.12
N ASP A 307 31.79 17.43 1.29
CA ASP A 307 31.72 17.56 -0.16
C ASP A 307 32.05 16.21 -0.82
N THR A 308 31.20 15.74 -1.73
CA THR A 308 31.36 14.46 -2.44
C THR A 308 31.93 14.60 -3.85
N ARG A 309 32.46 15.77 -4.23
CA ARG A 309 32.97 16.04 -5.60
C ARG A 309 33.94 14.98 -6.13
N TYR A 310 34.75 14.36 -5.27
CA TYR A 310 35.75 13.36 -5.66
C TYR A 310 35.39 11.94 -5.21
N GLU A 311 34.09 11.63 -5.04
CA GLU A 311 33.57 10.34 -4.52
C GLU A 311 34.00 10.01 -3.08
N ASN A 312 34.87 10.80 -2.47
CA ASN A 312 35.22 10.78 -1.06
C ASN A 312 34.39 11.81 -0.29
N LEU A 313 34.12 11.52 0.99
CA LEU A 313 33.44 12.44 1.91
C LEU A 313 34.47 13.35 2.60
N ASP A 314 34.81 14.46 1.96
CA ASP A 314 35.78 15.40 2.50
C ASP A 314 35.09 16.46 3.37
N ILE A 315 35.54 16.62 4.62
CA ILE A 315 34.99 17.63 5.53
C ILE A 315 35.45 19.01 5.06
N VAL A 316 34.50 19.83 4.64
CA VAL A 316 34.72 21.22 4.21
C VAL A 316 34.29 22.24 5.26
N VAL A 317 33.44 21.84 6.21
CA VAL A 317 33.08 22.65 7.39
C VAL A 317 33.08 21.75 8.61
N ASP A 318 33.73 22.22 9.67
CA ASP A 318 33.65 21.68 11.02
C ASP A 318 33.54 22.88 11.96
N ALA A 319 32.32 23.21 12.39
CA ALA A 319 32.04 24.45 13.10
C ALA A 319 31.17 24.24 14.35
N PRO A 320 31.56 24.81 15.51
CA PRO A 320 30.75 24.74 16.72
C PRO A 320 29.49 25.59 16.56
N MET A 321 28.38 25.09 17.09
CA MET A 321 27.07 25.76 17.07
C MET A 321 26.79 26.42 18.42
N THR A 322 26.21 27.62 18.37
CA THR A 322 25.79 28.38 19.55
C THR A 322 24.34 28.04 19.91
N ASN A 323 24.07 27.83 21.21
CA ASN A 323 22.70 27.69 21.69
C ASN A 323 22.00 29.07 21.64
N LEU A 324 20.86 29.12 20.95
CA LEU A 324 19.96 30.26 20.85
C LEU A 324 18.70 30.10 21.73
N GLY A 325 18.63 29.03 22.51
CA GLY A 325 17.55 28.75 23.45
C GLY A 325 17.43 29.84 24.51
N ASP A 326 16.18 30.14 24.87
CA ASP A 326 15.84 30.97 26.02
C ASP A 326 15.59 30.05 27.23
N GLU A 327 15.82 30.53 28.47
CA GLU A 327 15.67 29.74 29.71
C GLU A 327 14.24 29.18 29.89
N SER A 328 13.27 29.75 29.15
CA SER A 328 11.86 29.34 29.14
C SER A 328 11.54 28.17 28.19
N SER A 329 12.48 27.73 27.34
CA SER A 329 12.25 26.70 26.31
C SER A 329 12.72 25.31 26.75
N ARG A 330 11.93 24.26 26.46
CA ARG A 330 12.26 22.86 26.83
C ARG A 330 13.21 22.16 25.85
N GLY A 331 13.62 22.83 24.78
CA GLY A 331 14.51 22.27 23.75
C GLY A 331 15.42 23.35 23.20
N ASP A 332 16.69 23.02 23.06
CA ASP A 332 17.73 23.97 22.70
C ASP A 332 17.88 24.05 21.18
N LEU A 333 17.67 25.26 20.63
CA LEU A 333 17.94 25.56 19.23
C LEU A 333 19.40 25.97 19.08
N TYR A 334 20.17 25.15 18.39
CA TYR A 334 21.56 25.47 18.05
C TYR A 334 21.63 26.06 16.64
N ALA A 335 22.50 27.05 16.45
CA ALA A 335 22.76 27.64 15.15
C ALA A 335 24.25 27.98 14.94
N VAL A 336 24.69 27.96 13.70
CA VAL A 336 26.01 28.45 13.30
C VAL A 336 25.90 29.24 11.98
N PRO A 337 26.51 30.44 11.88
CA PRO A 337 26.50 31.20 10.64
C PRO A 337 27.38 30.52 9.58
N TRP A 338 26.97 30.62 8.32
CA TRP A 338 27.73 30.06 7.19
C TRP A 338 27.53 30.89 5.92
N ASN A 339 28.45 30.76 4.96
CA ASN A 339 28.28 31.34 3.63
C ASN A 339 27.52 30.34 2.73
N TYR A 340 26.18 30.35 2.81
CA TYR A 340 25.33 29.44 2.02
C TYR A 340 25.59 29.51 0.51
N LYS A 341 26.05 30.65 -0.02
CA LYS A 341 26.37 30.82 -1.45
C LYS A 341 27.53 29.94 -1.90
N ALA A 342 28.44 29.57 -0.99
CA ALA A 342 29.54 28.66 -1.29
C ALA A 342 29.07 27.20 -1.53
N PHE A 343 27.85 26.86 -1.10
CA PHE A 343 27.26 25.53 -1.23
C PHE A 343 26.19 25.46 -2.32
N GLN A 344 26.16 26.42 -3.24
CA GLN A 344 25.35 26.37 -4.45
C GLN A 344 25.98 25.39 -5.45
N ASP A 345 25.18 24.44 -5.94
CA ASP A 345 25.65 23.45 -6.92
C ASP A 345 24.50 22.94 -7.80
N PRO A 346 24.72 22.62 -9.08
CA PRO A 346 23.69 21.98 -9.92
C PRO A 346 23.30 20.57 -9.46
N SER A 347 24.09 19.91 -8.61
CA SER A 347 23.74 18.61 -8.01
C SER A 347 23.09 18.77 -6.64
N ALA A 348 21.95 18.11 -6.44
CA ALA A 348 21.19 18.18 -5.19
C ALA A 348 21.78 17.36 -4.04
N ASP A 349 22.83 16.58 -4.31
CA ASP A 349 23.42 15.57 -3.44
C ASP A 349 24.95 15.66 -3.35
N ARG A 350 25.53 16.79 -3.74
CA ARG A 350 26.97 17.04 -3.60
C ARG A 350 27.40 17.31 -2.16
N PHE A 351 26.62 18.10 -1.43
CA PHE A 351 26.94 18.49 -0.06
C PHE A 351 26.07 17.75 0.95
N TRP A 352 26.70 17.28 2.02
CA TRP A 352 26.04 16.50 3.06
C TRP A 352 26.27 17.11 4.44
N LEU A 353 25.21 17.17 5.24
CA LEU A 353 25.21 17.69 6.60
C LEU A 353 25.18 16.53 7.60
N GLN A 354 26.03 16.62 8.61
CA GLN A 354 25.94 15.83 9.83
C GLN A 354 26.07 16.75 11.04
N ILE A 355 25.26 16.51 12.06
CA ILE A 355 25.35 17.24 13.32
C ILE A 355 25.71 16.29 14.44
N GLU A 356 26.68 16.70 15.23
CA GLU A 356 27.22 15.97 16.37
C GLU A 356 26.92 16.75 17.64
N ALA A 357 26.38 16.09 18.66
CA ALA A 357 26.18 16.67 19.98
C ALA A 357 26.86 15.81 21.04
N THR A 358 27.58 16.47 21.95
CA THR A 358 28.24 15.82 23.09
C THR A 358 27.65 16.33 24.39
N ASP A 359 27.21 15.40 25.24
CA ASP A 359 26.68 15.74 26.55
C ASP A 359 27.74 15.84 27.64
N ILE A 360 27.33 16.32 28.83
CA ILE A 360 28.22 16.47 29.99
C ILE A 360 28.82 15.16 30.51
N MET A 361 28.24 14.01 30.13
CA MET A 361 28.79 12.69 30.45
C MET A 361 29.81 12.22 29.39
N GLY A 362 30.13 13.05 28.40
CA GLY A 362 31.05 12.72 27.31
C GLY A 362 30.44 11.79 26.25
N ARG A 363 29.11 11.61 26.23
CA ARG A 363 28.45 10.77 25.22
C ARG A 363 28.18 11.60 23.97
N THR A 364 28.73 11.14 22.86
CA THR A 364 28.53 11.76 21.54
C THR A 364 27.38 11.08 20.80
N THR A 365 26.49 11.88 20.23
CA THR A 365 25.41 11.43 19.34
C THR A 365 25.53 12.17 18.01
N MET A 366 25.42 11.44 16.90
CA MET A 366 25.49 12.01 15.55
C MET A 366 24.18 11.76 14.81
N THR A 367 23.79 12.68 13.95
CA THR A 367 22.69 12.46 13.00
C THR A 367 23.12 11.50 11.90
N GLU A 368 22.12 10.92 11.22
CA GLU A 368 22.37 10.34 9.90
C GLU A 368 22.90 11.43 8.96
N LEU A 369 23.85 11.05 8.10
CA LEU A 369 24.38 11.92 7.06
C LEU A 369 23.27 12.19 6.05
N ARG A 370 22.95 13.46 5.79
CA ARG A 370 21.88 13.86 4.87
C ARG A 370 22.36 14.85 3.81
N PRO A 371 21.99 14.69 2.53
CA PRO A 371 22.33 15.66 1.51
C PRO A 371 21.42 16.87 1.61
N PHE A 372 21.93 18.01 1.17
CA PHE A 372 21.13 19.22 1.06
C PHE A 372 21.46 19.96 -0.24
N SER A 373 20.50 20.77 -0.68
CA SER A 373 20.66 21.70 -1.79
C SER A 373 20.18 23.06 -1.32
N VAL A 374 21.09 24.04 -1.26
CA VAL A 374 20.74 25.40 -0.85
C VAL A 374 19.83 26.06 -1.90
N ASN A 375 20.05 25.74 -3.17
CA ASN A 375 19.24 26.16 -4.29
C ASN A 375 17.92 25.37 -4.43
N GLY A 376 17.54 24.51 -3.47
CA GLY A 376 16.23 23.85 -3.44
C GLY A 376 16.05 22.69 -4.42
N LEU A 377 17.13 22.18 -5.03
CA LEU A 377 17.06 21.05 -5.95
C LEU A 377 16.70 19.75 -5.22
N HIS A 378 16.01 18.86 -5.94
CA HIS A 378 15.59 17.57 -5.41
C HIS A 378 16.66 16.48 -5.60
N GLY A 379 17.07 15.86 -4.49
CA GLY A 379 17.90 14.65 -4.49
C GLY A 379 17.13 13.47 -5.09
N LYS A 380 17.80 12.67 -5.93
CA LYS A 380 17.15 11.51 -6.56
C LYS A 380 17.10 10.33 -5.59
N ILE A 381 15.90 9.84 -5.33
CA ILE A 381 15.65 8.56 -4.65
C ILE A 381 14.71 7.71 -5.48
N SER A 382 15.03 6.41 -5.55
CA SER A 382 14.15 5.39 -6.11
C SER A 382 13.48 4.60 -5.01
N TRP A 383 12.23 4.19 -5.27
CA TRP A 383 11.55 3.24 -4.42
C TRP A 383 12.02 1.83 -4.72
N THR A 384 12.08 1.00 -3.67
CA THR A 384 12.06 -0.45 -3.86
C THR A 384 10.71 -0.89 -4.43
N TRP A 385 10.64 -2.09 -5.02
CA TRP A 385 9.37 -2.64 -5.51
C TRP A 385 8.26 -2.69 -4.45
N LYS A 386 8.61 -2.90 -3.17
CA LYS A 386 7.64 -2.91 -2.07
C LYS A 386 7.10 -1.51 -1.78
N GLU A 387 7.98 -0.50 -1.74
CA GLU A 387 7.61 0.90 -1.54
C GLU A 387 6.79 1.43 -2.72
N PHE A 388 7.17 1.10 -3.96
CA PHE A 388 6.40 1.43 -5.16
C PHE A 388 5.00 0.80 -5.12
N PHE A 389 4.87 -0.46 -4.71
CA PHE A 389 3.58 -1.14 -4.64
C PHE A 389 2.60 -0.44 -3.69
N VAL A 390 3.09 0.15 -2.60
CA VAL A 390 2.22 0.78 -1.59
C VAL A 390 2.10 2.29 -1.72
N MET A 391 3.09 3.00 -2.30
CA MET A 391 3.03 4.46 -2.49
C MET A 391 2.72 4.86 -3.95
N GLY A 392 3.26 4.12 -4.91
CA GLY A 392 3.19 4.45 -6.33
C GLY A 392 1.92 3.95 -7.04
N CYS A 393 1.40 2.78 -6.65
CA CYS A 393 0.18 2.23 -7.21
C CYS A 393 -1.08 2.89 -6.62
N GLN A 394 -1.98 3.39 -7.47
CA GLN A 394 -3.28 3.90 -7.04
C GLN A 394 -4.29 2.75 -7.03
N TRP A 395 -4.42 2.08 -5.89
CA TRP A 395 -5.13 0.80 -5.79
C TRP A 395 -6.63 0.88 -6.09
N GLU A 396 -7.26 1.99 -5.75
CA GLU A 396 -8.67 2.24 -6.09
C GLU A 396 -8.90 2.26 -7.62
N ALA A 397 -8.13 3.07 -8.35
CA ALA A 397 -8.16 3.10 -9.81
C ALA A 397 -7.78 1.76 -10.47
N LEU A 398 -6.88 1.00 -9.84
CA LEU A 398 -6.40 -0.29 -10.36
C LEU A 398 -7.36 -1.45 -10.10
N TYR A 399 -8.19 -1.40 -9.05
CA TYR A 399 -8.96 -2.56 -8.61
C TYR A 399 -9.86 -3.13 -9.71
N TYR A 400 -10.77 -2.31 -10.25
CA TYR A 400 -11.69 -2.75 -11.30
C TYR A 400 -10.97 -3.11 -12.60
N LEU A 401 -9.89 -2.41 -12.94
CA LEU A 401 -9.06 -2.73 -14.10
C LEU A 401 -8.47 -4.14 -13.97
N ILE A 402 -7.81 -4.44 -12.84
CA ILE A 402 -7.20 -5.75 -12.59
C ILE A 402 -8.27 -6.83 -12.50
N LEU A 403 -9.40 -6.54 -11.85
CA LEU A 403 -10.53 -7.47 -11.74
C LEU A 403 -11.02 -7.91 -13.11
N TRP A 404 -11.40 -6.95 -13.96
CA TRP A 404 -11.96 -7.25 -15.28
C TRP A 404 -10.92 -7.90 -16.20
N VAL A 405 -9.69 -7.40 -16.22
CA VAL A 405 -8.60 -8.05 -16.98
C VAL A 405 -8.40 -9.50 -16.53
N SER A 406 -8.42 -9.76 -15.23
CA SER A 406 -8.28 -11.12 -14.69
C SER A 406 -9.46 -12.01 -15.08
N LEU A 407 -10.69 -11.51 -14.98
CA LEU A 407 -11.91 -12.26 -15.35
C LEU A 407 -11.96 -12.54 -16.85
N TYR A 408 -11.69 -11.54 -17.70
CA TYR A 408 -11.61 -11.73 -19.15
C TYR A 408 -10.52 -12.74 -19.50
N PHE A 409 -9.34 -12.62 -18.91
CA PHE A 409 -8.26 -13.58 -19.11
C PHE A 409 -8.69 -15.01 -18.73
N LEU A 410 -9.30 -15.20 -17.56
CA LEU A 410 -9.83 -16.49 -17.10
C LEU A 410 -10.92 -17.07 -18.01
N LEU A 411 -11.79 -16.24 -18.56
CA LEU A 411 -12.80 -16.66 -19.54
C LEU A 411 -12.15 -17.05 -20.87
N LEU A 412 -11.20 -16.25 -21.37
CA LEU A 412 -10.52 -16.49 -22.64
C LEU A 412 -9.72 -17.80 -22.63
N ILE A 413 -9.01 -18.12 -21.53
CA ILE A 413 -8.26 -19.39 -21.42
C ILE A 413 -9.18 -20.62 -21.44
N LEU A 414 -10.47 -20.48 -21.10
CA LEU A 414 -11.46 -21.56 -21.17
C LEU A 414 -12.16 -21.61 -22.54
N LEU A 415 -12.49 -20.46 -23.12
CA LEU A 415 -13.32 -20.37 -24.34
C LEU A 415 -12.50 -20.51 -25.64
N ILE A 416 -11.32 -19.89 -25.75
CA ILE A 416 -10.51 -19.93 -26.98
C ILE A 416 -10.14 -21.38 -27.38
N PRO A 417 -9.64 -22.24 -26.49
CA PRO A 417 -9.29 -23.61 -26.88
C PRO A 417 -10.53 -24.42 -27.31
N ARG A 418 -11.69 -24.15 -26.69
CA ARG A 418 -12.95 -24.79 -27.05
C ARG A 418 -13.44 -24.37 -28.44
N ALA A 419 -13.37 -23.08 -28.75
CA ALA A 419 -13.68 -22.55 -30.07
C ALA A 419 -12.72 -23.12 -31.13
N PHE A 420 -11.41 -23.15 -30.84
CA PHE A 420 -10.42 -23.73 -31.73
C PHE A 420 -10.69 -25.21 -32.04
N LEU A 421 -11.03 -26.02 -31.02
CA LEU A 421 -11.42 -27.41 -31.20
C LEU A 421 -12.68 -27.58 -32.06
N PHE A 422 -13.65 -26.68 -31.91
CA PHE A 422 -14.90 -26.71 -32.68
C PHE A 422 -14.68 -26.33 -34.15
N PHE A 423 -13.96 -25.24 -34.43
CA PHE A 423 -13.78 -24.71 -35.79
C PHE A 423 -12.68 -25.41 -36.59
N SER A 424 -11.56 -25.78 -35.95
CA SER A 424 -10.38 -26.25 -36.68
C SER A 424 -10.45 -27.73 -37.07
N ARG A 425 -11.21 -28.57 -36.33
CA ARG A 425 -11.15 -30.06 -36.33
C ARG A 425 -9.73 -30.66 -36.16
N LYS A 426 -8.67 -29.84 -36.18
CA LYS A 426 -7.26 -30.19 -35.97
C LYS A 426 -6.97 -30.18 -34.47
N GLN A 427 -6.75 -31.36 -33.90
CA GLN A 427 -6.31 -31.49 -32.51
C GLN A 427 -4.79 -31.35 -32.43
N ILE A 428 -4.32 -30.50 -31.50
CA ILE A 428 -2.90 -30.48 -31.12
C ILE A 428 -2.60 -31.84 -30.49
N THR A 429 -1.84 -32.68 -31.20
CA THR A 429 -1.47 -34.01 -30.73
C THR A 429 -0.16 -33.92 -29.95
N TYR A 430 0.03 -34.78 -28.93
CA TYR A 430 1.29 -34.82 -28.17
C TYR A 430 2.54 -35.00 -29.05
N LYS A 431 2.41 -35.68 -30.20
CA LYS A 431 3.48 -35.85 -31.21
C LYS A 431 3.90 -34.51 -31.84
N ASN A 432 2.94 -33.63 -32.10
CA ASN A 432 3.20 -32.30 -32.67
C ASN A 432 3.88 -31.38 -31.63
N VAL A 433 3.52 -31.51 -30.36
CA VAL A 433 4.17 -30.79 -29.25
C VAL A 433 5.62 -31.27 -29.04
N LEU A 434 5.84 -32.59 -29.11
CA LEU A 434 7.18 -33.18 -29.02
C LEU A 434 8.07 -32.76 -30.20
N ALA A 435 7.48 -32.62 -31.39
CA ALA A 435 8.17 -32.18 -32.62
C ALA A 435 8.45 -30.67 -32.62
N ALA A 436 7.52 -29.84 -32.14
CA ALA A 436 7.64 -28.39 -32.15
C ALA A 436 8.56 -27.83 -31.05
N LYS A 437 8.84 -28.60 -29.97
CA LYS A 437 9.70 -28.22 -28.82
C LYS A 437 9.43 -26.81 -28.23
N GLY A 438 8.23 -26.27 -28.40
CA GLY A 438 7.89 -24.90 -28.01
C GLY A 438 7.02 -24.83 -26.76
N PHE A 439 7.34 -23.94 -25.82
CA PHE A 439 6.53 -23.66 -24.62
C PHE A 439 5.06 -23.34 -24.95
N ILE A 440 4.82 -22.56 -26.01
CA ILE A 440 3.48 -22.19 -26.50
C ILE A 440 2.66 -23.43 -26.90
N SER A 441 3.29 -24.40 -27.57
CA SER A 441 2.62 -25.65 -27.95
C SER A 441 2.26 -26.53 -26.74
N GLY A 442 3.06 -26.47 -25.67
CA GLY A 442 2.78 -27.14 -24.40
C GLY A 442 1.60 -26.50 -23.65
N VAL A 443 1.58 -25.16 -23.56
CA VAL A 443 0.43 -24.42 -22.97
C VAL A 443 -0.84 -24.67 -23.77
N GLY A 444 -0.77 -24.67 -25.11
CA GLY A 444 -1.89 -25.01 -25.98
C GLY A 444 -2.45 -26.41 -25.71
N LEU A 445 -1.59 -27.42 -25.49
CA LEU A 445 -2.02 -28.78 -25.14
C LEU A 445 -2.71 -28.83 -23.77
N VAL A 446 -2.15 -28.16 -22.75
CA VAL A 446 -2.74 -28.07 -21.41
C VAL A 446 -4.16 -27.53 -21.46
N LEU A 447 -4.36 -26.42 -22.19
CA LEU A 447 -5.67 -25.77 -22.32
C LEU A 447 -6.65 -26.58 -23.18
N GLN A 448 -6.15 -27.22 -24.24
CA GLN A 448 -6.95 -28.11 -25.08
C GLN A 448 -7.47 -29.32 -24.30
N GLU A 449 -6.62 -29.97 -23.51
CA GLU A 449 -7.01 -31.19 -22.79
C GLU A 449 -7.96 -30.92 -21.63
N LEU A 450 -7.95 -29.71 -21.06
CA LEU A 450 -8.99 -29.30 -20.11
C LEU A 450 -10.38 -29.30 -20.78
N CYS A 451 -10.47 -28.85 -22.03
CA CYS A 451 -11.72 -28.86 -22.80
C CYS A 451 -12.23 -30.27 -23.11
N ASN A 452 -11.35 -31.27 -23.06
CA ASN A 452 -11.68 -32.69 -23.23
C ASN A 452 -12.16 -33.35 -21.92
N VAL A 453 -12.26 -32.59 -20.82
CA VAL A 453 -12.87 -33.00 -19.54
C VAL A 453 -14.12 -32.15 -19.28
N PRO A 454 -15.29 -32.48 -19.89
CA PRO A 454 -16.44 -31.58 -19.96
C PRO A 454 -16.94 -31.09 -18.60
N ILE A 455 -17.08 -31.99 -17.62
CA ILE A 455 -17.57 -31.63 -16.28
C ILE A 455 -16.64 -30.63 -15.59
N ALA A 456 -15.32 -30.77 -15.73
CA ALA A 456 -14.37 -29.83 -15.14
C ALA A 456 -14.42 -28.47 -15.85
N TRP A 457 -14.49 -28.48 -17.18
CA TRP A 457 -14.58 -27.27 -18.00
C TRP A 457 -15.86 -26.47 -17.71
N PHE A 458 -17.03 -27.12 -17.75
CA PHE A 458 -18.31 -26.49 -17.39
C PHE A 458 -18.32 -26.04 -15.92
N GLY A 459 -17.69 -26.81 -15.03
CA GLY A 459 -17.55 -26.46 -13.62
C GLY A 459 -16.74 -25.17 -13.40
N PHE A 460 -15.58 -25.02 -14.04
CA PHE A 460 -14.80 -23.78 -13.97
C PHE A 460 -15.53 -22.60 -14.60
N LEU A 461 -16.17 -22.81 -15.76
CA LEU A 461 -16.95 -21.75 -16.41
C LEU A 461 -18.13 -21.29 -15.54
N GLY A 462 -18.91 -22.24 -15.00
CA GLY A 462 -20.01 -21.98 -14.08
C GLY A 462 -19.54 -21.29 -12.79
N TYR A 463 -18.37 -21.66 -12.27
CA TYR A 463 -17.77 -21.01 -11.11
C TYR A 463 -17.40 -19.54 -11.40
N LEU A 464 -16.86 -19.22 -12.58
CA LEU A 464 -16.58 -17.83 -12.96
C LEU A 464 -17.87 -17.00 -13.05
N PHE A 465 -18.93 -17.55 -13.65
CA PHE A 465 -20.24 -16.89 -13.65
C PHE A 465 -20.80 -16.72 -12.24
N TYR A 466 -20.62 -17.70 -11.36
CA TYR A 466 -21.00 -17.58 -9.96
C TYR A 466 -20.33 -16.38 -9.28
N LEU A 467 -19.02 -16.20 -9.47
CA LEU A 467 -18.28 -15.09 -8.85
C LEU A 467 -18.73 -13.70 -9.33
N ILE A 468 -19.38 -13.60 -10.49
CA ILE A 468 -19.88 -12.34 -11.05
C ILE A 468 -21.35 -12.12 -10.67
N LEU A 469 -22.16 -13.17 -10.74
CA LEU A 469 -23.63 -13.06 -10.65
C LEU A 469 -24.17 -13.25 -9.24
N PHE A 470 -23.43 -13.92 -8.36
CA PHE A 470 -23.92 -14.30 -7.03
C PHE A 470 -23.01 -13.78 -5.91
N PRO A 471 -23.56 -13.58 -4.70
CA PRO A 471 -22.75 -13.31 -3.52
C PRO A 471 -21.76 -14.44 -3.26
N TRP A 472 -20.53 -14.08 -2.90
CA TRP A 472 -19.48 -15.06 -2.62
C TRP A 472 -19.74 -15.74 -1.29
N PHE A 473 -20.10 -14.96 -0.27
CA PHE A 473 -20.42 -15.44 1.06
C PHE A 473 -21.24 -14.45 1.88
N THR A 474 -21.91 -14.96 2.93
CA THR A 474 -22.70 -14.19 3.91
C THR A 474 -22.07 -14.24 5.29
N GLY A 475 -22.01 -13.12 6.00
CA GLY A 475 -21.35 -13.04 7.30
C GLY A 475 -21.73 -11.84 8.14
N GLN A 476 -21.31 -11.88 9.41
CA GLN A 476 -21.46 -10.75 10.32
C GLN A 476 -20.41 -9.70 9.99
N VAL A 477 -20.89 -8.53 9.56
CA VAL A 477 -20.05 -7.42 9.14
C VAL A 477 -19.71 -6.49 10.30
N PHE A 478 -20.62 -6.34 11.25
CA PHE A 478 -20.51 -5.49 12.44
C PHE A 478 -20.43 -6.30 13.74
N THR A 479 -20.10 -5.67 14.85
CA THR A 479 -19.85 -6.33 16.15
C THR A 479 -21.13 -6.59 16.95
N ASP A 480 -22.20 -5.84 16.70
CA ASP A 480 -23.53 -6.02 17.31
C ASP A 480 -24.21 -7.36 16.95
N GLY A 481 -23.89 -7.91 15.79
CA GLY A 481 -24.39 -9.21 15.33
C GLY A 481 -25.83 -9.18 14.81
N GLU A 482 -26.47 -8.01 14.73
CA GLU A 482 -27.88 -7.86 14.35
C GLU A 482 -28.09 -8.07 12.85
N ASP A 483 -27.19 -7.54 12.01
CA ASP A 483 -27.28 -7.65 10.55
C ASP A 483 -26.16 -8.47 9.91
N LYS A 484 -26.57 -9.43 9.06
CA LYS A 484 -25.66 -10.15 8.15
C LYS A 484 -25.60 -9.43 6.82
N GLY A 485 -24.37 -9.18 6.35
CA GLY A 485 -24.12 -8.70 5.00
C GLY A 485 -23.74 -9.85 4.06
N TYR A 486 -23.79 -9.59 2.75
CA TYR A 486 -23.25 -10.50 1.75
C TYR A 486 -22.18 -9.80 0.91
N MET A 487 -21.08 -10.51 0.64
CA MET A 487 -19.96 -9.94 -0.11
C MET A 487 -20.07 -10.28 -1.59
N THR A 488 -19.87 -9.30 -2.46
CA THR A 488 -19.70 -9.46 -3.91
C THR A 488 -18.35 -8.89 -4.33
N TYR A 489 -18.04 -8.90 -5.64
CA TYR A 489 -16.88 -8.19 -6.16
C TYR A 489 -17.01 -6.66 -6.07
N MET A 490 -18.23 -6.14 -5.91
CA MET A 490 -18.49 -4.69 -5.82
C MET A 490 -18.27 -4.16 -4.40
N GLY A 491 -18.44 -4.99 -3.37
CA GLY A 491 -18.37 -4.60 -1.97
C GLY A 491 -19.19 -5.53 -1.08
N TRP A 492 -19.40 -5.11 0.16
CA TRP A 492 -20.39 -5.69 1.05
C TRP A 492 -21.74 -5.03 0.83
N ALA A 493 -22.76 -5.82 0.50
CA ALA A 493 -24.13 -5.38 0.55
C ALA A 493 -24.65 -5.55 1.98
N VAL A 494 -24.99 -4.43 2.60
CA VAL A 494 -25.54 -4.39 3.97
C VAL A 494 -26.89 -3.67 3.92
N LYS A 495 -27.81 -4.01 4.83
CA LYS A 495 -29.08 -3.31 4.94
C LYS A 495 -28.80 -1.89 5.46
N SER A 496 -29.17 -0.89 4.67
CA SER A 496 -29.07 0.51 5.06
C SER A 496 -30.09 0.81 6.15
N SER A 497 -29.68 1.51 7.21
CA SER A 497 -30.58 1.95 8.29
C SER A 497 -31.61 2.99 7.81
N ASP A 498 -31.27 3.76 6.77
CA ASP A 498 -32.07 4.90 6.30
C ASP A 498 -32.98 4.59 5.09
N ASN A 499 -32.78 3.47 4.38
CA ASN A 499 -33.64 3.09 3.26
C ASN A 499 -33.81 1.57 3.16
N LYS A 500 -35.00 1.09 3.55
CA LYS A 500 -35.38 -0.34 3.55
C LYS A 500 -35.44 -1.00 2.14
N SER A 501 -35.17 -0.27 1.05
CA SER A 501 -35.37 -0.76 -0.32
C SER A 501 -34.09 -0.98 -1.14
N ASN A 502 -32.95 -0.34 -0.82
CA ASN A 502 -31.71 -0.48 -1.58
C ASN A 502 -30.56 -1.00 -0.69
N HIS A 503 -29.79 -1.95 -1.22
CA HIS A 503 -28.56 -2.43 -0.58
C HIS A 503 -27.42 -1.50 -0.99
N ASP A 504 -26.84 -0.78 -0.04
CA ASP A 504 -25.64 0.01 -0.29
C ASP A 504 -24.42 -0.93 -0.32
N TYR A 505 -23.63 -0.85 -1.39
CA TYR A 505 -22.37 -1.58 -1.48
C TYR A 505 -21.27 -0.75 -0.82
N ILE A 506 -20.80 -1.21 0.34
CA ILE A 506 -19.75 -0.56 1.12
C ILE A 506 -18.44 -1.35 1.07
N GLY A 507 -17.31 -0.68 1.35
CA GLY A 507 -15.99 -1.32 1.32
C GLY A 507 -15.46 -1.65 -0.08
N SER A 508 -15.84 -0.85 -1.08
CA SER A 508 -15.15 -0.81 -2.37
C SER A 508 -14.12 0.32 -2.33
N PRO A 509 -12.81 0.07 -2.52
CA PRO A 509 -12.21 -1.12 -3.12
C PRO A 509 -11.62 -2.14 -2.12
N ASP A 510 -11.93 -2.03 -0.82
CA ASP A 510 -11.37 -2.87 0.26
C ASP A 510 -11.50 -4.38 0.00
N VAL A 511 -12.59 -4.81 -0.62
CA VAL A 511 -12.83 -6.22 -0.99
C VAL A 511 -11.75 -6.79 -1.93
N MET A 512 -10.90 -5.96 -2.55
CA MET A 512 -9.80 -6.43 -3.41
C MET A 512 -8.88 -7.43 -2.70
N VAL A 513 -8.70 -7.30 -1.38
CA VAL A 513 -7.83 -8.18 -0.58
C VAL A 513 -8.35 -9.61 -0.49
N VAL A 514 -9.63 -9.81 -0.81
CA VAL A 514 -10.26 -11.12 -0.92
C VAL A 514 -10.38 -11.53 -2.39
N VAL A 515 -10.89 -10.61 -3.23
CA VAL A 515 -11.23 -10.87 -4.63
C VAL A 515 -10.00 -11.17 -5.47
N LEU A 516 -8.99 -10.29 -5.49
CA LEU A 516 -7.82 -10.45 -6.36
C LEU A 516 -6.98 -11.68 -5.99
N PRO A 517 -6.67 -11.93 -4.69
CA PRO A 517 -5.92 -13.14 -4.33
C PRO A 517 -6.66 -14.43 -4.66
N HIS A 518 -7.99 -14.45 -4.61
CA HIS A 518 -8.76 -15.63 -4.98
C HIS A 518 -8.67 -15.91 -6.49
N LEU A 519 -8.88 -14.89 -7.33
CA LEU A 519 -8.79 -15.05 -8.78
C LEU A 519 -7.37 -15.46 -9.22
N ILE A 520 -6.34 -14.79 -8.67
CA ILE A 520 -4.95 -14.95 -9.12
C ILE A 520 -4.27 -16.19 -8.50
N PHE A 521 -4.48 -16.48 -7.22
CA PHE A 521 -3.76 -17.56 -6.52
C PHE A 521 -4.58 -18.82 -6.28
N VAL A 522 -5.88 -18.82 -6.56
CA VAL A 522 -6.74 -20.01 -6.41
C VAL A 522 -7.32 -20.43 -7.76
N VAL A 523 -8.08 -19.55 -8.41
CA VAL A 523 -8.84 -19.91 -9.62
C VAL A 523 -7.90 -20.16 -10.81
N LEU A 524 -7.02 -19.21 -11.12
CA LEU A 524 -6.08 -19.34 -12.24
C LEU A 524 -5.19 -20.60 -12.10
N PRO A 525 -4.49 -20.83 -10.97
CA PRO A 525 -3.70 -22.04 -10.78
C PRO A 525 -4.52 -23.32 -10.84
N ALA A 526 -5.76 -23.32 -10.36
CA ALA A 526 -6.62 -24.51 -10.41
C ALA A 526 -6.98 -24.92 -11.85
N ILE A 527 -7.30 -23.93 -12.71
CA ILE A 527 -7.55 -24.16 -14.14
C ILE A 527 -6.31 -24.74 -14.82
N LEU A 528 -5.14 -24.10 -14.62
CA LEU A 528 -3.89 -24.54 -15.24
C LEU A 528 -3.46 -25.94 -14.75
N SER A 529 -3.59 -26.21 -13.44
CA SER A 529 -3.27 -27.52 -12.85
C SER A 529 -4.18 -28.62 -13.38
N SER A 530 -5.47 -28.31 -13.55
CA SER A 530 -6.45 -29.25 -14.08
C SER A 530 -6.16 -29.62 -15.53
N GLY A 531 -5.84 -28.63 -16.36
CA GLY A 531 -5.39 -28.86 -17.73
C GLY A 531 -4.08 -29.66 -17.78
N ALA A 532 -3.14 -29.37 -16.89
CA ALA A 532 -1.86 -30.06 -16.83
C ALA A 532 -2.02 -31.54 -16.45
N LEU A 533 -2.90 -31.86 -15.51
CA LEU A 533 -3.26 -33.25 -15.15
C LEU A 533 -3.92 -33.98 -16.31
N ALA A 534 -4.81 -33.31 -17.06
CA ALA A 534 -5.45 -33.88 -18.25
C ALA A 534 -4.42 -34.16 -19.36
N ALA A 535 -3.54 -33.19 -19.64
CA ALA A 535 -2.47 -33.33 -20.63
C ALA A 535 -1.45 -34.41 -20.26
N GLU A 536 -1.03 -34.47 -18.98
CA GLU A 536 -0.14 -35.51 -18.45
C GLU A 536 -0.70 -36.90 -18.74
N ARG A 537 -2.00 -37.12 -18.46
CA ARG A 537 -2.66 -38.40 -18.71
C ARG A 537 -2.61 -38.79 -20.20
N VAL A 538 -2.86 -37.85 -21.10
CA VAL A 538 -2.83 -38.10 -22.55
C VAL A 538 -1.42 -38.44 -23.02
N VAL A 539 -0.41 -37.72 -22.54
CA VAL A 539 1.00 -38.01 -22.83
C VAL A 539 1.40 -39.38 -22.29
N HIS A 540 1.01 -39.73 -21.06
CA HIS A 540 1.28 -41.03 -20.47
C HIS A 540 0.64 -42.17 -21.26
N ARG A 541 -0.65 -42.03 -21.64
CA ARG A 541 -1.36 -43.02 -22.45
C ARG A 541 -0.73 -43.17 -23.83
N GLY A 542 -0.33 -42.06 -24.47
CA GLY A 542 0.38 -42.08 -25.75
C GLY A 542 1.71 -42.82 -25.68
N LYS A 543 2.52 -42.58 -24.63
CA LYS A 543 3.77 -43.30 -24.38
C LYS A 543 3.53 -44.79 -24.11
N PHE A 544 2.57 -45.12 -23.25
CA PHE A 544 2.23 -46.52 -22.92
C PHE A 544 1.82 -47.32 -24.16
N LEU A 545 0.94 -46.76 -25.01
CA LEU A 545 0.52 -47.41 -26.26
C LEU A 545 1.67 -47.57 -27.26
N SER A 546 2.57 -46.59 -27.35
CA SER A 546 3.76 -46.69 -28.22
C SER A 546 4.77 -47.74 -27.77
N VAL A 547 4.87 -48.00 -26.45
CA VAL A 547 5.79 -48.99 -25.86
C VAL A 547 5.16 -50.39 -25.82
N SER A 548 3.84 -50.49 -25.65
CA SER A 548 3.11 -51.76 -25.58
C SER A 548 2.80 -52.39 -26.95
N GLY A 549 3.09 -51.70 -28.07
CA GLY A 549 2.83 -52.21 -29.43
C GLY A 549 1.35 -52.33 -29.81
N LYS A 550 0.40 -52.04 -28.91
CA LYS A 550 -1.04 -52.04 -29.21
C LYS A 550 -1.42 -50.76 -29.96
N LYS A 551 -1.61 -50.86 -31.27
CA LYS A 551 -2.34 -49.84 -32.04
C LYS A 551 -3.78 -49.76 -31.52
N LYS A 552 -4.37 -48.57 -31.63
CA LYS A 552 -5.77 -48.31 -31.32
C LYS A 552 -6.60 -49.05 -32.38
N ASP A 553 -7.40 -50.02 -31.97
CA ASP A 553 -8.33 -50.71 -32.87
C ASP A 553 -9.41 -49.71 -33.30
N ASP A 554 -9.35 -49.29 -34.56
CA ASP A 554 -10.44 -48.59 -35.21
C ASP A 554 -11.49 -49.64 -35.60
N TYR A 555 -12.73 -49.42 -35.18
CA TYR A 555 -13.89 -50.25 -35.52
C TYR A 555 -14.19 -50.16 -37.02
N SER A 556 -13.84 -51.19 -37.78
CA SER A 556 -14.53 -51.58 -39.02
C SER A 556 -14.28 -53.07 -39.26
N GLY A 557 -15.36 -53.83 -39.44
CA GLY A 557 -15.41 -55.29 -39.24
C GLY A 557 -14.68 -56.18 -40.25
N LEU A 558 -14.76 -57.48 -39.90
CA LEU A 558 -14.47 -58.68 -40.69
C LEU A 558 -13.00 -58.89 -41.07
N ASP A 559 -12.25 -59.69 -40.30
CA ASP A 559 -12.11 -61.12 -40.65
C ASP A 559 -11.27 -61.88 -39.62
N GLN A 560 -11.66 -63.13 -39.42
CA GLN A 560 -11.11 -64.08 -38.47
C GLN A 560 -9.90 -64.78 -39.12
N ARG A 561 -8.69 -64.67 -38.56
CA ARG A 561 -7.63 -65.68 -38.74
C ARG A 561 -6.58 -65.64 -37.64
N SER A 562 -6.52 -66.76 -36.93
CA SER A 562 -5.54 -67.10 -35.89
C SER A 562 -4.13 -67.22 -36.46
N VAL A 563 -3.17 -66.48 -35.91
CA VAL A 563 -1.74 -66.82 -36.01
C VAL A 563 -1.07 -66.56 -34.66
N ARG A 564 -0.67 -67.65 -33.99
CA ARG A 564 0.30 -67.64 -32.90
C ARG A 564 1.68 -67.30 -33.47
N TYR A 565 2.35 -66.31 -32.90
CA TYR A 565 3.81 -66.24 -32.93
C TYR A 565 4.32 -65.97 -31.51
N ASP A 566 4.90 -67.01 -30.93
CA ASP A 566 5.90 -66.88 -29.87
C ASP A 566 7.17 -66.30 -30.49
N SER A 567 7.68 -65.22 -29.92
CA SER A 567 9.13 -64.96 -29.96
C SER A 567 9.53 -64.11 -28.76
N ARG A 568 10.24 -64.78 -27.84
CA ARG A 568 11.04 -64.21 -26.77
C ARG A 568 12.00 -63.15 -27.35
N GLY A 569 11.88 -61.91 -26.87
CA GLY A 569 12.75 -60.79 -27.24
C GLY A 569 13.07 -59.91 -26.03
N ASN A 570 14.13 -60.29 -25.33
CA ASN A 570 15.03 -59.50 -24.48
C ASN A 570 14.49 -58.27 -23.71
N ARG A 571 14.35 -58.48 -22.40
CA ARG A 571 14.10 -57.52 -21.33
C ARG A 571 15.26 -56.50 -21.24
N ARG A 572 15.04 -55.25 -21.66
CA ARG A 572 15.82 -54.09 -21.16
C ARG A 572 14.86 -52.93 -20.87
N SER A 573 14.42 -52.86 -19.62
CA SER A 573 13.68 -51.75 -19.02
C SER A 573 14.52 -50.47 -19.03
N LYS A 574 14.36 -49.64 -20.06
CA LYS A 574 14.87 -48.27 -20.06
C LYS A 574 13.72 -47.29 -19.83
N PHE A 575 13.69 -46.73 -18.62
CA PHE A 575 13.09 -45.46 -18.23
C PHE A 575 11.55 -45.32 -18.18
N HIS A 576 10.94 -45.79 -17.08
CA HIS A 576 9.60 -45.38 -16.60
C HIS A 576 9.62 -44.19 -15.61
N PHE A 577 10.78 -43.64 -15.26
CA PHE A 577 10.92 -42.73 -14.12
C PHE A 577 10.33 -41.32 -14.33
N GLY A 578 10.48 -40.68 -15.50
CA GLY A 578 10.15 -39.25 -15.66
C GLY A 578 8.66 -38.87 -15.55
N GLY A 579 7.74 -39.77 -15.92
CA GLY A 579 6.30 -39.45 -15.88
C GLY A 579 5.72 -39.44 -14.46
N HIS A 580 6.22 -40.31 -13.57
CA HIS A 580 5.71 -40.43 -12.21
C HIS A 580 5.95 -39.16 -11.38
N TRP A 581 7.14 -38.57 -11.51
CA TRP A 581 7.52 -37.33 -10.83
C TRP A 581 6.68 -36.12 -11.27
N ILE A 582 6.38 -35.97 -12.56
CA ILE A 582 5.55 -34.87 -13.07
C ILE A 582 4.14 -34.91 -12.44
N ARG A 583 3.52 -36.09 -12.40
CA ARG A 583 2.20 -36.24 -11.78
C ARG A 583 2.25 -35.96 -10.28
N LEU A 584 3.29 -36.43 -9.57
CA LEU A 584 3.46 -36.16 -8.16
C LEU A 584 3.56 -34.64 -7.90
N ILE A 585 4.35 -33.92 -8.69
CA ILE A 585 4.47 -32.45 -8.61
C ILE A 585 3.11 -31.77 -8.84
N LEU A 586 2.34 -32.20 -9.84
CA LEU A 586 1.01 -31.64 -10.10
C LEU A 586 0.02 -31.91 -8.96
N LEU A 587 0.07 -33.10 -8.34
CA LEU A 587 -0.75 -33.41 -7.17
C LEU A 587 -0.35 -32.54 -5.96
N VAL A 588 0.94 -32.35 -5.72
CA VAL A 588 1.44 -31.43 -4.68
C VAL A 588 0.98 -30.00 -4.96
N LEU A 589 1.03 -29.54 -6.21
CA LEU A 589 0.52 -28.23 -6.61
C LEU A 589 -0.97 -28.09 -6.29
N CYS A 590 -1.80 -29.08 -6.62
CA CYS A 590 -3.22 -29.09 -6.27
C CYS A 590 -3.45 -29.04 -4.76
N LEU A 591 -2.65 -29.76 -3.97
CA LEU A 591 -2.72 -29.71 -2.51
C LEU A 591 -2.34 -28.33 -1.97
N VAL A 592 -1.32 -27.68 -2.54
CA VAL A 592 -0.92 -26.30 -2.18
C VAL A 592 -2.03 -25.30 -2.49
N ILE A 593 -2.70 -25.43 -3.64
CA ILE A 593 -3.85 -24.59 -4.02
C ILE A 593 -4.99 -24.76 -3.01
N CYS A 594 -5.38 -26.01 -2.71
CA CYS A 594 -6.42 -26.31 -1.73
C CYS A 594 -6.05 -25.77 -0.34
N TRP A 595 -4.80 -25.99 0.10
CA TRP A 595 -4.32 -25.49 1.39
C TRP A 595 -4.39 -23.97 1.47
N LYS A 596 -3.95 -23.26 0.42
CA LYS A 596 -4.01 -21.80 0.36
C LYS A 596 -5.45 -21.30 0.39
N HIS A 597 -6.35 -21.93 -0.38
CA HIS A 597 -7.76 -21.58 -0.41
C HIS A 597 -8.44 -21.81 0.94
N PHE A 598 -8.24 -22.97 1.59
CA PHE A 598 -8.80 -23.25 2.91
C PHE A 598 -8.23 -22.34 3.99
N LYS A 599 -6.95 -21.94 3.90
CA LYS A 599 -6.36 -20.95 4.80
C LYS A 599 -7.06 -19.60 4.68
N ASN A 600 -7.36 -19.16 3.45
CA ASN A 600 -8.13 -17.93 3.21
C ASN A 600 -9.57 -18.07 3.73
N CYS A 601 -10.26 -19.17 3.44
CA CYS A 601 -11.60 -19.44 3.96
C CYS A 601 -11.63 -19.42 5.49
N ARG A 602 -10.67 -20.06 6.16
CA ARG A 602 -10.55 -20.05 7.63
C ARG A 602 -10.36 -18.63 8.17
N ALA A 603 -9.56 -17.80 7.50
CA ALA A 603 -9.36 -16.41 7.89
C ALA A 603 -10.68 -15.62 7.77
N LEU A 604 -11.43 -15.80 6.69
CA LEU A 604 -12.73 -15.18 6.48
C LEU A 604 -13.77 -15.66 7.50
N MET A 605 -13.84 -16.97 7.77
CA MET A 605 -14.73 -17.55 8.79
C MET A 605 -14.49 -16.91 10.16
N LYS A 606 -13.23 -16.73 10.56
CA LYS A 606 -12.87 -16.09 11.83
C LYS A 606 -13.16 -14.59 11.81
N ALA A 607 -13.01 -13.94 10.66
CA ALA A 607 -13.24 -12.50 10.52
C ALA A 607 -14.72 -12.13 10.66
N TYR A 608 -15.61 -12.88 10.01
CA TYR A 608 -17.03 -12.54 9.84
C TYR A 608 -17.99 -13.56 10.49
N GLU A 609 -17.48 -14.40 11.39
CA GLU A 609 -18.27 -15.39 12.15
C GLU A 609 -19.19 -16.25 11.27
N MET A 610 -18.59 -16.85 10.24
CA MET A 610 -19.34 -17.58 9.21
C MET A 610 -19.21 -19.09 9.36
N ASN A 611 -20.30 -19.81 9.06
CA ASN A 611 -20.27 -21.26 8.86
C ASN A 611 -20.05 -21.57 7.37
N PRO A 612 -18.93 -22.23 6.97
CA PRO A 612 -18.59 -22.44 5.57
C PRO A 612 -19.56 -23.35 4.81
N LEU A 613 -20.27 -24.23 5.51
CA LEU A 613 -21.23 -25.15 4.90
C LEU A 613 -22.60 -24.51 4.68
N LEU A 614 -22.99 -23.59 5.56
CA LEU A 614 -24.30 -22.92 5.49
C LEU A 614 -24.23 -21.59 4.73
N HIS A 615 -23.21 -20.79 5.00
CA HIS A 615 -23.16 -19.41 4.58
C HIS A 615 -22.47 -19.21 3.22
N PHE A 616 -21.62 -20.17 2.78
CA PHE A 616 -20.89 -20.08 1.50
C PHE A 616 -20.27 -21.40 1.00
N PRO A 617 -21.08 -22.45 0.81
CA PRO A 617 -20.58 -23.76 0.39
C PRO A 617 -19.94 -23.73 -1.01
N VAL A 618 -20.49 -22.95 -1.94
CA VAL A 618 -19.98 -22.85 -3.32
C VAL A 618 -18.59 -22.23 -3.35
N TYR A 619 -18.37 -21.13 -2.62
CA TYR A 619 -17.06 -20.48 -2.55
C TYR A 619 -16.02 -21.40 -1.90
N THR A 620 -16.37 -22.08 -0.80
CA THR A 620 -15.45 -22.96 -0.05
C THR A 620 -15.10 -24.25 -0.78
N LEU A 621 -16.08 -24.90 -1.42
CA LEU A 621 -15.93 -26.25 -1.94
C LEU A 621 -15.79 -26.30 -3.47
N GLY A 622 -16.17 -25.24 -4.19
CA GLY A 622 -16.18 -25.23 -5.65
C GLY A 622 -14.84 -25.63 -6.28
N ILE A 623 -13.76 -24.92 -5.94
CA ILE A 623 -12.42 -25.22 -6.49
C ILE A 623 -11.89 -26.58 -5.99
N PRO A 624 -11.91 -26.90 -4.68
CA PRO A 624 -11.46 -28.21 -4.20
C PRO A 624 -12.18 -29.39 -4.86
N LEU A 625 -13.51 -29.33 -5.01
CA LEU A 625 -14.29 -30.40 -5.63
C LEU A 625 -13.94 -30.58 -7.12
N LEU A 626 -13.75 -29.49 -7.86
CA LEU A 626 -13.30 -29.56 -9.25
C LEU A 626 -11.92 -30.20 -9.37
N LEU A 627 -10.98 -29.85 -8.49
CA LEU A 627 -9.64 -30.46 -8.47
C LEU A 627 -9.71 -31.94 -8.14
N VAL A 628 -10.47 -32.35 -7.12
CA VAL A 628 -10.65 -33.76 -6.75
C VAL A 628 -11.26 -34.55 -7.90
N TYR A 629 -12.29 -34.00 -8.57
CA TYR A 629 -12.91 -34.62 -9.74
C TYR A 629 -11.88 -34.84 -10.87
N VAL A 630 -11.06 -33.83 -11.19
CA VAL A 630 -10.03 -33.94 -12.24
C VAL A 630 -8.97 -34.97 -11.85
N ILE A 631 -8.51 -34.99 -10.61
CA ILE A 631 -7.53 -35.97 -10.11
C ILE A 631 -8.08 -37.40 -10.28
N HIS A 632 -9.33 -37.62 -9.90
CA HIS A 632 -10.00 -38.92 -10.03
C HIS A 632 -10.16 -39.31 -11.51
N LYS A 633 -10.68 -38.41 -12.34
CA LYS A 633 -10.93 -38.69 -13.77
C LYS A 633 -9.66 -38.92 -14.57
N THR A 634 -8.54 -38.32 -14.14
CA THR A 634 -7.23 -38.44 -14.79
C THR A 634 -6.35 -39.55 -14.21
N LYS A 635 -6.84 -40.37 -13.28
CA LYS A 635 -6.08 -41.49 -12.70
C LYS A 635 -5.55 -42.41 -13.80
N ARG A 636 -4.29 -42.82 -13.66
CA ARG A 636 -3.67 -43.82 -14.53
C ARG A 636 -4.25 -45.17 -14.12
N ASN A 637 -4.89 -45.86 -15.05
CA ASN A 637 -5.20 -47.29 -14.94
C ASN A 637 -4.09 -48.07 -15.63
#